data_AF-A0A8N4IDN8-F1
#
_entry.id   AF-A0A8N4IDN8-F1
#
_cell.length_a   1.000
_cell.length_b   1.000
_cell.length_c   1.000
_cell.angle_alpha   90.00
_cell.angle_beta   90.00
_cell.angle_gamma   90.00
#
_symmetry.space_group_name_H-M   'P 1'
#
loop_
_entity.id
_entity.type
_entity.pdbx_description
1 polymer ?
#
loop_
_entity_poly.entity_id
_entity_poly.type
_entity_poly.pdbx_seq_one_letter_code
_entity_poly.pdbx_strand_id
1 'polypeptide(L)'
;MASLGSLKSSIFDREERKMQYQSHIRGLNAYDRHKKFMNDYVQFYGNTKDVHNDMPIKTDQDTIREGYRFIISEEDDMDSTWEKRLVKRYYDKLFKEYCIADMSQYKMGQFICGNRACNENKSLGSYEVNFSYTEAGESKQALVKLVACKRCAEKLTYKRNKEKEHSQVREKDKYKRKRERSRDGDSTDDEYDKSTNRSKKGQKTSSSANDGRTDEDNFEEFLEGMFP
;
A
#
# COMPACT_ATOMS: atom_id res chain seq x y z
N MET A 1 69.40 10.35 -22.43
CA MET A 1 69.89 9.27 -23.32
C MET A 1 69.95 7.99 -22.49
N ALA A 2 69.07 7.02 -22.76
CA ALA A 2 69.10 5.74 -22.03
C ALA A 2 70.42 5.01 -22.38
N SER A 3 71.21 4.66 -21.36
CA SER A 3 72.46 3.94 -21.56
C SER A 3 72.18 2.55 -22.13
N LEU A 4 73.09 2.01 -22.95
CA LEU A 4 72.97 0.67 -23.51
C LEU A 4 72.78 -0.41 -22.43
N GLY A 5 73.31 -0.19 -21.22
CA GLY A 5 73.09 -1.04 -20.05
C GLY A 5 71.65 -1.03 -19.53
N SER A 6 71.00 0.14 -19.50
CA SER A 6 69.59 0.29 -19.10
C SER A 6 68.63 -0.30 -20.14
N LEU A 7 68.97 -0.20 -21.43
CA LEU A 7 68.22 -0.89 -22.48
C LEU A 7 68.36 -2.40 -22.36
N LYS A 8 69.57 -2.90 -22.11
CA LYS A 8 69.84 -4.33 -21.91
C LYS A 8 69.09 -4.89 -20.69
N SER A 9 69.09 -4.19 -19.55
CA SER A 9 68.31 -4.62 -18.38
C SER A 9 66.81 -4.63 -18.66
N SER A 10 66.27 -3.59 -19.33
CA SER A 10 64.85 -3.54 -19.68
C SER A 10 64.41 -4.67 -20.63
N ILE A 11 65.32 -5.13 -21.50
CA ILE A 11 65.09 -6.26 -22.41
C ILE A 11 65.04 -7.57 -21.62
N PHE A 12 65.99 -7.78 -20.70
CA PHE A 12 66.01 -8.96 -19.84
C PHE A 12 64.79 -9.00 -18.90
N ASP A 13 64.43 -7.89 -18.26
CA ASP A 13 63.23 -7.82 -17.39
C ASP A 13 61.94 -8.09 -18.17
N ARG A 14 61.89 -7.75 -19.45
CA ARG A 14 60.76 -8.06 -20.33
C ARG A 14 60.71 -9.54 -20.69
N GLU A 15 61.86 -10.16 -20.90
CA GLU A 15 61.98 -11.58 -21.20
C GLU A 15 61.65 -12.45 -19.99
N GLU A 16 62.12 -12.08 -18.80
CA GLU A 16 61.77 -12.73 -17.54
C GLU A 16 60.27 -12.66 -17.25
N ARG A 17 59.64 -11.50 -17.44
CA ARG A 17 58.17 -11.38 -17.28
C ARG A 17 57.39 -12.26 -18.25
N LYS A 18 57.88 -12.42 -19.49
CA LYS A 18 57.26 -13.35 -20.46
C LYS A 18 57.40 -14.80 -20.00
N MET A 19 58.57 -15.18 -19.51
CA MET A 19 58.84 -16.53 -19.00
C MET A 19 58.00 -16.83 -17.76
N GLN A 20 57.88 -15.88 -16.84
CA GLN A 20 57.03 -15.98 -15.65
C GLN A 20 55.54 -16.07 -16.01
N TYR A 21 55.07 -15.29 -16.98
CA TYR A 21 53.69 -15.37 -17.45
C TYR A 21 53.39 -16.73 -18.10
N GLN A 22 54.34 -17.25 -18.89
CA GLN A 22 54.21 -18.56 -19.54
C GLN A 22 54.22 -19.72 -18.55
N SER A 23 55.09 -19.69 -17.54
CA SER A 23 55.13 -20.70 -16.48
C SER A 23 53.87 -20.64 -15.63
N HIS A 24 53.39 -19.44 -15.29
CA HIS A 24 52.16 -19.24 -14.54
C HIS A 24 50.93 -19.74 -15.30
N ILE A 25 50.82 -19.50 -16.61
CA ILE A 25 49.74 -20.09 -17.42
C ILE A 25 49.82 -21.61 -17.43
N ARG A 26 51.01 -22.18 -17.66
CA ARG A 26 51.16 -23.65 -17.72
C ARG A 26 50.85 -24.34 -16.39
N GLY A 27 51.05 -23.66 -15.26
CA GLY A 27 50.74 -24.17 -13.92
C GLY A 27 49.27 -24.07 -13.51
N LEU A 28 48.42 -23.36 -14.25
CA LEU A 28 47.00 -23.20 -13.94
C LEU A 28 46.16 -24.36 -14.51
N ASN A 29 45.06 -24.68 -13.83
CA ASN A 29 44.06 -25.64 -14.29
C ASN A 29 43.44 -25.19 -15.63
N ALA A 30 42.91 -26.12 -16.43
CA ALA A 30 42.28 -25.83 -17.71
C ALA A 30 41.19 -24.76 -17.62
N TYR A 31 40.35 -24.81 -16.59
CA TYR A 31 39.32 -23.81 -16.32
C TYR A 31 39.89 -22.43 -15.97
N ASP A 32 40.90 -22.39 -15.10
CA ASP A 32 41.52 -21.14 -14.65
C ASP A 32 42.31 -20.46 -15.78
N ARG A 33 42.98 -21.24 -16.63
CA ARG A 33 43.59 -20.75 -17.87
C ARG A 33 42.56 -20.12 -18.78
N HIS A 34 41.43 -20.78 -18.99
CA HIS A 34 40.35 -20.27 -19.83
C HIS A 34 39.78 -18.95 -19.28
N LYS A 35 39.49 -18.88 -17.98
CA LYS A 35 39.01 -17.65 -17.33
C LYS A 35 40.00 -16.49 -17.48
N LYS A 36 41.28 -16.76 -17.30
CA LYS A 36 42.34 -15.75 -17.49
C LYS A 36 42.40 -15.25 -18.93
N PHE A 37 42.33 -16.14 -19.93
CA PHE A 37 42.34 -15.74 -21.33
C PHE A 37 41.10 -14.94 -21.74
N MET A 38 39.92 -15.29 -21.22
CA MET A 38 38.71 -14.50 -21.43
C MET A 38 38.83 -13.09 -20.85
N ASN A 39 39.36 -12.97 -19.63
CA ASN A 39 39.59 -11.67 -19.00
C ASN A 39 40.65 -10.83 -19.75
N ASP A 40 41.78 -11.43 -20.12
CA ASP A 40 42.84 -10.75 -20.88
C ASP A 40 42.32 -10.28 -22.25
N TYR A 41 41.46 -11.07 -22.92
CA TYR A 41 40.82 -10.69 -24.18
C TYR A 41 39.87 -9.50 -24.03
N VAL A 42 39.00 -9.53 -23.01
CA VAL A 42 38.09 -8.42 -22.69
C VAL A 42 38.89 -7.17 -22.32
N GLN A 43 40.01 -7.30 -21.61
CA GLN A 43 40.82 -6.15 -21.23
C GLN A 43 41.61 -5.53 -22.41
N PHE A 44 42.10 -6.35 -23.34
CA PHE A 44 42.91 -5.87 -24.48
C PHE A 44 42.07 -5.39 -25.67
N TYR A 45 40.93 -6.04 -25.93
CA TYR A 45 40.08 -5.78 -27.09
C TYR A 45 38.69 -5.25 -26.72
N GLY A 46 38.20 -5.50 -25.50
CA GLY A 46 36.91 -5.01 -24.99
C GLY A 46 36.98 -3.55 -24.54
N ASN A 47 37.44 -2.65 -25.40
CA ASN A 47 37.41 -1.20 -25.15
C ASN A 47 35.99 -0.59 -25.25
N THR A 48 34.95 -1.44 -25.19
CA THR A 48 33.64 -1.00 -24.74
C THR A 48 33.73 -0.92 -23.23
N LYS A 49 33.91 0.30 -22.70
CA LYS A 49 33.58 0.58 -21.30
C LYS A 49 32.33 -0.23 -20.99
N ASP A 50 32.44 -1.16 -20.05
CA ASP A 50 31.26 -1.79 -19.47
C ASP A 50 30.42 -0.63 -18.94
N VAL A 51 29.48 -0.17 -19.77
CA VAL A 51 28.23 0.35 -19.28
C VAL A 51 27.56 -0.91 -18.74
N HIS A 52 28.07 -1.40 -17.61
CA HIS A 52 27.25 -2.14 -16.69
C HIS A 52 26.10 -1.18 -16.43
N ASN A 53 25.03 -1.38 -17.20
CA ASN A 53 23.73 -0.92 -16.80
C ASN A 53 23.45 -1.72 -15.53
N ASP A 54 24.04 -1.29 -14.41
CA ASP A 54 23.70 -1.68 -13.04
C ASP A 54 22.31 -1.11 -12.69
N MET A 55 21.45 -0.89 -13.69
CA MET A 55 20.04 -0.88 -13.45
C MET A 55 19.66 -2.31 -13.08
N PRO A 56 18.87 -2.50 -12.01
CA PRO A 56 18.30 -3.80 -11.71
C PRO A 56 17.70 -4.35 -13.00
N ILE A 57 18.22 -5.49 -13.47
CA ILE A 57 17.67 -6.16 -14.64
C ILE A 57 16.26 -6.56 -14.24
N LYS A 58 15.26 -5.85 -14.76
CA LYS A 58 13.86 -6.21 -14.55
C LYS A 58 13.64 -7.60 -15.12
N THR A 59 13.34 -8.56 -14.27
CA THR A 59 12.99 -9.90 -14.74
C THR A 59 11.56 -9.92 -15.23
N ASP A 60 11.23 -10.84 -16.15
CA ASP A 60 9.86 -11.05 -16.61
C ASP A 60 8.88 -11.28 -15.44
N GLN A 61 9.37 -11.92 -14.36
CA GLN A 61 8.59 -12.15 -13.15
C GLN A 61 8.28 -10.85 -12.40
N ASP A 62 9.24 -9.94 -12.31
CA ASP A 62 9.04 -8.63 -11.69
C ASP A 62 8.08 -7.78 -12.51
N THR A 63 8.20 -7.80 -13.84
CA THR A 63 7.26 -7.14 -14.74
C THR A 63 5.83 -7.66 -14.56
N ILE A 64 5.65 -8.98 -14.41
CA ILE A 64 4.33 -9.58 -14.15
C ILE A 64 3.79 -9.14 -12.79
N ARG A 65 4.65 -9.11 -11.75
CA ARG A 65 4.26 -8.70 -10.39
C ARG A 65 3.88 -7.22 -10.32
N GLU A 66 4.63 -6.35 -11.00
CA GLU A 66 4.36 -4.91 -11.10
C GLU A 66 3.09 -4.62 -11.92
N GLY A 67 2.86 -5.37 -13.00
CA GLY A 67 1.78 -5.13 -13.94
C GLY A 67 0.46 -5.85 -13.63
N TYR A 68 0.44 -6.79 -12.67
CA TYR A 68 -0.77 -7.54 -12.34
C TYR A 68 -1.87 -6.62 -11.79
N ARG A 69 -3.06 -6.70 -12.39
CA ARG A 69 -4.28 -6.03 -11.95
C ARG A 69 -5.37 -7.07 -11.72
N PHE A 70 -6.05 -6.96 -10.59
CA PHE A 70 -7.17 -7.82 -10.21
C PHE A 70 -8.36 -7.63 -11.17
N ILE A 71 -8.64 -6.39 -11.58
CA ILE A 71 -9.64 -6.04 -12.59
C ILE A 71 -8.93 -5.23 -13.69
N ILE A 72 -8.90 -5.78 -14.91
CA ILE A 72 -8.40 -5.09 -16.10
C ILE A 72 -9.56 -4.28 -16.68
N SER A 73 -9.45 -2.96 -16.66
CA SER A 73 -10.42 -2.06 -17.30
C SER A 73 -10.09 -1.89 -18.79
N GLU A 74 -11.10 -1.58 -19.62
CA GLU A 74 -10.91 -1.38 -21.07
C GLU A 74 -10.00 -0.18 -21.38
N GLU A 75 -9.90 0.79 -20.48
CA GLU A 75 -9.03 1.97 -20.60
C GLU A 75 -7.54 1.61 -20.41
N ASP A 76 -7.24 0.62 -19.57
CA ASP A 76 -5.87 0.17 -19.29
C ASP A 76 -5.25 -0.65 -20.43
N ASP A 77 -6.10 -1.16 -21.32
CA ASP A 77 -5.74 -1.94 -22.51
C ASP A 77 -5.17 -1.05 -23.65
N MET A 78 -5.27 0.28 -23.54
CA MET A 78 -4.92 1.22 -24.61
C MET A 78 -3.41 1.52 -24.71
N ASP A 79 -2.65 1.38 -23.63
CA ASP A 79 -1.20 1.66 -23.64
C ASP A 79 -0.39 0.40 -23.88
N SER A 80 -0.02 0.14 -25.14
CA SER A 80 0.74 -1.06 -25.51
C SER A 80 2.24 -0.95 -25.25
N THR A 81 2.66 -0.75 -23.99
CA THR A 81 4.04 -1.08 -23.60
C THR A 81 4.24 -2.60 -23.64
N TRP A 82 5.46 -3.03 -23.99
CA TRP A 82 5.79 -4.46 -24.09
C TRP A 82 5.52 -5.22 -22.77
N GLU A 83 5.71 -4.55 -21.62
CA GLU A 83 5.44 -5.05 -20.27
C GLU A 83 3.96 -5.41 -20.09
N LYS A 84 3.04 -4.51 -20.45
CA LYS A 84 1.58 -4.73 -20.38
C LYS A 84 1.16 -5.87 -21.33
N ARG A 85 1.80 -5.99 -22.51
CA ARG A 85 1.55 -7.11 -23.44
C ARG A 85 2.01 -8.46 -22.88
N LEU A 86 3.13 -8.49 -22.15
CA LEU A 86 3.62 -9.67 -21.46
C LEU A 86 2.63 -10.11 -20.36
N VAL A 87 2.20 -9.17 -19.53
CA VAL A 87 1.22 -9.41 -18.46
C VAL A 87 -0.10 -9.94 -19.04
N LYS A 88 -0.61 -9.33 -20.11
CA LYS A 88 -1.86 -9.78 -20.76
C LYS A 88 -1.75 -11.21 -21.29
N ARG A 89 -0.65 -11.54 -21.99
CA ARG A 89 -0.39 -12.91 -22.44
C ARG A 89 -0.32 -13.89 -21.29
N TYR A 90 0.28 -13.50 -20.17
CA TYR A 90 0.34 -14.33 -18.98
C TYR A 90 -1.06 -14.54 -18.35
N TYR A 91 -1.85 -13.47 -18.25
CA TYR A 91 -3.22 -13.50 -17.74
C TYR A 91 -4.16 -14.38 -18.59
N ASP A 92 -4.02 -14.33 -19.92
CA ASP A 92 -4.79 -15.15 -20.85
C ASP A 92 -4.37 -16.62 -20.82
N LYS A 93 -3.07 -16.89 -20.58
CA LYS A 93 -2.52 -18.24 -20.42
C LYS A 93 -2.85 -18.84 -19.06
N LEU A 94 -3.15 -18.02 -18.05
CA LEU A 94 -3.48 -18.51 -16.72
C LEU A 94 -4.69 -19.44 -16.82
N PHE A 95 -4.55 -20.68 -16.35
CA PHE A 95 -5.66 -21.62 -16.33
C PHE A 95 -6.68 -21.18 -15.29
N LYS A 96 -7.71 -20.45 -15.73
CA LYS A 96 -8.84 -20.01 -14.90
C LYS A 96 -9.79 -21.15 -14.55
N GLU A 97 -9.55 -22.33 -15.10
CA GLU A 97 -10.31 -23.56 -14.89
C GLU A 97 -9.99 -24.24 -13.56
N TYR A 98 -8.78 -24.05 -13.03
CA TYR A 98 -8.34 -24.67 -11.79
C TYR A 98 -8.27 -23.63 -10.68
N CYS A 99 -9.12 -23.79 -9.67
CA CYS A 99 -9.09 -22.96 -8.48
C CYS A 99 -8.18 -23.60 -7.41
N ILE A 100 -7.37 -22.77 -6.74
CA ILE A 100 -6.72 -23.15 -5.50
C ILE A 100 -7.77 -23.00 -4.40
N ALA A 101 -8.22 -24.12 -3.85
CA ALA A 101 -9.23 -24.13 -2.79
C ALA A 101 -8.59 -24.48 -1.44
N ASP A 102 -8.84 -23.64 -0.45
CA ASP A 102 -8.57 -23.98 0.94
C ASP A 102 -9.63 -25.00 1.41
N MET A 103 -9.23 -26.27 1.47
CA MET A 103 -10.10 -27.39 1.87
C MET A 103 -10.25 -27.51 3.40
N SER A 104 -9.74 -26.56 4.19
CA SER A 104 -9.86 -26.58 5.66
C SER A 104 -11.32 -26.73 6.15
N GLN A 105 -12.29 -26.24 5.37
CA GLN A 105 -13.71 -26.31 5.67
C GLN A 105 -14.51 -27.19 4.70
N TYR A 106 -13.88 -28.21 4.10
CA TYR A 106 -14.52 -29.05 3.06
C TYR A 106 -15.84 -29.71 3.47
N LYS A 107 -16.05 -29.96 4.78
CA LYS A 107 -17.29 -30.56 5.32
C LYS A 107 -18.45 -29.57 5.44
N MET A 108 -18.20 -28.26 5.36
CA MET A 108 -19.16 -27.23 5.74
C MET A 108 -19.83 -26.52 4.55
N GLY A 109 -19.41 -26.80 3.30
CA GLY A 109 -20.13 -26.43 2.08
C GLY A 109 -20.43 -24.93 1.90
N GLN A 110 -21.44 -24.59 1.09
CA GLN A 110 -21.87 -23.22 0.78
C GLN A 110 -22.59 -22.52 1.95
N PHE A 111 -22.77 -23.21 3.08
CA PHE A 111 -23.62 -22.76 4.18
C PHE A 111 -22.82 -22.23 5.36
N ILE A 112 -21.77 -21.47 5.10
CA ILE A 112 -20.92 -20.88 6.14
C ILE A 112 -20.96 -19.36 6.03
N CYS A 113 -20.91 -18.71 7.19
CA CYS A 113 -20.70 -17.29 7.26
C CYS A 113 -19.31 -16.92 6.68
N GLY A 114 -19.25 -15.90 5.82
CA GLY A 114 -18.00 -15.40 5.23
C GLY A 114 -17.02 -14.79 6.24
N ASN A 115 -17.40 -14.67 7.51
CA ASN A 115 -16.47 -14.32 8.58
C ASN A 115 -15.71 -15.57 9.04
N ARG A 116 -14.39 -15.62 8.81
CA ARG A 116 -13.52 -16.76 9.17
C ARG A 116 -13.56 -17.12 10.66
N ALA A 117 -13.87 -16.16 11.53
CA ALA A 117 -14.00 -16.38 12.98
C ALA A 117 -15.40 -16.83 13.41
N CYS A 118 -16.35 -17.03 12.48
CA CYS A 118 -17.73 -17.37 12.76
C CYS A 118 -18.10 -18.74 12.16
N ASN A 119 -18.53 -19.67 13.02
CA ASN A 119 -18.95 -21.03 12.63
C ASN A 119 -20.48 -21.16 12.52
N GLU A 120 -21.19 -20.05 12.30
CA GLU A 120 -22.66 -20.04 12.27
C GLU A 120 -23.16 -20.33 10.85
N ASN A 121 -23.93 -21.41 10.73
CA ASN A 121 -24.38 -21.96 9.44
C ASN A 121 -25.89 -21.74 9.19
N LYS A 122 -26.57 -21.06 10.13
CA LYS A 122 -28.03 -20.86 10.12
C LYS A 122 -28.33 -19.41 9.75
N SER A 123 -29.39 -19.19 8.96
CA SER A 123 -29.86 -17.85 8.57
C SER A 123 -28.81 -16.98 7.87
N LEU A 124 -28.22 -17.51 6.81
CA LEU A 124 -27.27 -16.79 5.96
C LEU A 124 -28.00 -15.90 4.96
N GLY A 125 -27.53 -14.67 4.78
CA GLY A 125 -27.98 -13.74 3.75
C GLY A 125 -26.83 -13.32 2.84
N SER A 126 -27.15 -12.96 1.60
CA SER A 126 -26.21 -12.33 0.68
C SER A 126 -26.20 -10.81 0.89
N TYR A 127 -25.03 -10.25 1.14
CA TYR A 127 -24.81 -8.83 1.35
C TYR A 127 -23.79 -8.29 0.35
N GLU A 128 -24.04 -7.10 -0.16
CA GLU A 128 -23.09 -6.39 -1.03
C GLU A 128 -22.23 -5.47 -0.18
N VAL A 129 -20.91 -5.70 -0.24
CA VAL A 129 -19.91 -4.96 0.54
C VAL A 129 -18.99 -4.22 -0.41
N ASN A 130 -18.67 -2.97 -0.05
CA ASN A 130 -17.65 -2.21 -0.77
C ASN A 130 -16.26 -2.71 -0.34
N PHE A 131 -15.57 -3.40 -1.24
CA PHE A 131 -14.22 -3.91 -1.04
C PHE A 131 -13.23 -2.87 -1.58
N SER A 132 -12.51 -2.22 -0.68
CA SER A 132 -11.40 -1.33 -1.01
C SER A 132 -10.09 -2.11 -1.07
N TYR A 133 -9.31 -1.93 -2.13
CA TYR A 133 -8.00 -2.55 -2.29
C TYR A 133 -7.01 -1.56 -2.91
N THR A 134 -5.72 -1.77 -2.67
CA THR A 134 -4.66 -0.94 -3.23
C THR A 134 -3.97 -1.68 -4.37
N GLU A 135 -3.89 -1.04 -5.53
CA GLU A 135 -3.23 -1.55 -6.72
C GLU A 135 -2.36 -0.47 -7.32
N ALA A 136 -1.09 -0.78 -7.58
CA ALA A 136 -0.15 0.17 -8.20
C ALA A 136 -0.08 1.55 -7.51
N GLY A 137 -0.30 1.61 -6.19
CA GLY A 137 -0.31 2.84 -5.40
C GLY A 137 -1.63 3.62 -5.39
N GLU A 138 -2.63 3.16 -6.15
CA GLU A 138 -3.97 3.76 -6.19
C GLU A 138 -4.95 2.93 -5.34
N SER A 139 -5.84 3.63 -4.61
CA SER A 139 -6.92 2.98 -3.86
C SER A 139 -8.14 2.81 -4.76
N LYS A 140 -8.49 1.56 -5.03
CA LYS A 140 -9.64 1.16 -5.85
C LYS A 140 -10.73 0.57 -4.97
N GLN A 141 -11.96 0.58 -5.46
CA GLN A 141 -13.12 0.05 -4.77
C GLN A 141 -13.93 -0.83 -5.72
N ALA A 142 -14.41 -1.98 -5.24
CA ALA A 142 -15.26 -2.89 -5.98
C ALA A 142 -16.38 -3.42 -5.08
N LEU A 143 -17.58 -3.56 -5.64
CA LEU A 143 -18.71 -4.15 -4.92
C LEU A 143 -18.61 -5.68 -4.99
N VAL A 144 -18.49 -6.35 -3.85
CA VAL A 144 -18.38 -7.82 -3.76
C VAL A 144 -19.58 -8.38 -3.00
N LYS A 145 -20.08 -9.54 -3.45
CA LYS A 145 -21.14 -10.28 -2.76
C LYS A 145 -20.53 -11.20 -1.70
N LEU A 146 -20.97 -11.04 -0.46
CA LEU A 146 -20.55 -11.83 0.69
C LEU A 146 -21.76 -12.49 1.36
N VAL A 147 -21.64 -13.77 1.69
CA VAL A 147 -22.66 -14.50 2.46
C VAL A 147 -22.33 -14.39 3.95
N ALA A 148 -23.24 -13.87 4.77
CA ALA A 148 -23.02 -13.72 6.22
C ALA A 148 -24.26 -14.07 7.04
N CYS A 149 -24.06 -14.50 8.28
CA CYS A 149 -25.15 -14.64 9.25
C CYS A 149 -25.64 -13.26 9.74
N LYS A 150 -26.87 -13.20 10.26
CA LYS A 150 -27.47 -11.93 10.76
C LYS A 150 -26.55 -11.15 11.71
N ARG A 151 -25.92 -11.83 12.68
CA ARG A 151 -24.98 -11.22 13.64
C ARG A 151 -23.77 -10.58 12.96
N CYS A 152 -23.21 -11.23 11.94
CA CYS A 152 -22.06 -10.68 11.21
C CYS A 152 -22.48 -9.58 10.23
N ALA A 153 -23.68 -9.69 9.64
CA ALA A 153 -24.22 -8.66 8.76
C ALA A 153 -24.52 -7.34 9.49
N GLU A 154 -24.99 -7.42 10.74
CA GLU A 154 -25.13 -6.24 11.60
C GLU A 154 -23.79 -5.55 11.84
N LYS A 155 -22.70 -6.32 12.03
CA LYS A 155 -21.34 -5.76 12.17
C LYS A 155 -20.87 -5.06 10.89
N LEU A 156 -21.19 -5.59 9.70
CA LEU A 156 -20.84 -4.96 8.42
C LEU A 156 -21.47 -3.57 8.25
N THR A 157 -22.67 -3.35 8.80
CA THR A 157 -23.41 -2.09 8.68
C THR A 157 -23.34 -1.21 9.93
N TYR A 158 -22.68 -1.69 10.98
CA TYR A 158 -22.68 -1.08 12.31
C TYR A 158 -22.26 0.39 12.29
N LYS A 159 -21.10 0.71 11.71
CA LYS A 159 -20.58 2.08 11.64
C LYS A 159 -21.57 3.03 10.95
N ARG A 160 -22.06 2.62 9.78
CA ARG A 160 -23.04 3.39 8.99
C ARG A 160 -24.36 3.60 9.75
N ASN A 161 -24.84 2.57 10.45
CA ASN A 161 -26.08 2.67 11.22
C ASN A 161 -25.93 3.58 12.45
N LYS A 162 -24.79 3.49 13.14
CA LYS A 162 -24.48 4.33 14.31
C LYS A 162 -24.31 5.80 13.95
N GLU A 163 -23.66 6.10 12.83
CA GLU A 163 -23.57 7.46 12.28
C GLU A 163 -24.95 8.02 11.92
N LYS A 164 -25.80 7.20 11.29
CA LYS A 164 -27.19 7.58 10.98
C LYS A 164 -28.00 7.86 12.24
N GLU A 165 -27.92 7.01 13.25
CA GLU A 165 -28.62 7.21 14.52
C GLU A 165 -28.19 8.51 15.19
N HIS A 166 -26.88 8.77 15.27
CA HIS A 166 -26.34 10.01 15.83
C HIS A 166 -26.78 11.26 15.05
N SER A 167 -26.86 11.16 13.72
CA SER A 167 -27.35 12.26 12.88
C SER A 167 -28.83 12.55 13.15
N GLN A 168 -29.67 11.52 13.32
CA GLN A 168 -31.09 11.67 13.61
C GLN A 168 -31.34 12.26 15.00
N VAL A 169 -30.55 11.86 16.01
CA VAL A 169 -30.61 12.46 17.36
C VAL A 169 -30.28 13.95 17.29
N ARG A 170 -29.17 14.31 16.63
CA ARG A 170 -28.79 15.72 16.41
C ARG A 170 -29.87 16.51 15.69
N GLU A 171 -30.55 15.91 14.72
CA GLU A 171 -31.62 16.56 13.97
C GLU A 171 -32.86 16.78 14.84
N LYS A 172 -33.29 15.76 15.59
CA LYS A 172 -34.41 15.86 16.55
C LYS A 172 -34.15 16.93 17.61
N ASP A 173 -32.93 17.03 18.13
CA ASP A 173 -32.56 18.06 19.10
C ASP A 173 -32.59 19.47 18.50
N LYS A 174 -32.16 19.63 17.24
CA LYS A 174 -32.31 20.91 16.51
C LYS A 174 -33.77 21.30 16.35
N TYR A 175 -34.64 20.35 15.98
CA TYR A 175 -36.08 20.61 15.86
C TYR A 175 -36.72 20.99 17.20
N LYS A 176 -36.36 20.31 18.30
CA LYS A 176 -36.83 20.68 19.66
C LYS A 176 -36.40 22.10 20.04
N ARG A 177 -35.10 22.43 19.90
CA ARG A 177 -34.58 23.77 20.21
C ARG A 177 -35.26 24.88 19.38
N LYS A 178 -35.58 24.60 18.11
CA LYS A 178 -36.30 25.55 17.25
C LYS A 178 -37.74 25.76 17.75
N ARG A 179 -38.43 24.69 18.15
CA ARG A 179 -39.79 24.77 18.70
C ARG A 179 -39.86 25.51 20.04
N GLU A 180 -38.85 25.35 20.89
CA GLU A 180 -38.74 26.08 22.16
C GLU A 180 -38.51 27.57 21.93
N ARG A 181 -37.59 27.95 21.03
CA ARG A 181 -37.35 29.37 20.67
C ARG A 181 -38.57 30.07 20.06
N SER A 182 -39.46 29.34 19.38
CA SER A 182 -40.70 29.91 18.82
C SER A 182 -41.84 30.04 19.84
N ARG A 183 -41.69 29.50 21.06
CA ARG A 183 -42.71 29.61 22.13
C ARG A 183 -42.46 30.77 23.09
N ASP A 184 -41.21 31.23 23.22
CA ASP A 184 -40.82 32.37 24.07
C ASP A 184 -40.85 33.73 23.33
N GLY A 185 -41.53 33.80 22.18
CA GLY A 185 -41.52 34.97 21.29
C GLY A 185 -42.83 35.76 21.24
N ASP A 186 -43.68 35.67 22.26
CA ASP A 186 -44.92 36.46 22.37
C ASP A 186 -44.93 37.26 23.67
N SER A 187 -44.30 38.44 23.63
CA SER A 187 -44.51 39.51 24.60
C SER A 187 -44.15 40.83 23.92
N THR A 188 -45.09 41.35 23.13
CA THR A 188 -45.16 42.77 22.78
C THR A 188 -45.45 43.57 24.04
N ASP A 189 -44.58 44.52 24.38
CA ASP A 189 -45.06 45.89 24.59
C ASP A 189 -43.94 46.89 24.29
N ASP A 190 -44.24 47.74 23.31
CA ASP A 190 -43.55 48.97 22.98
C ASP A 190 -43.88 50.04 24.05
N GLU A 191 -42.88 50.77 24.56
CA GLU A 191 -42.86 52.26 24.59
C GLU A 191 -41.78 52.85 25.54
N TYR A 192 -41.13 53.89 24.99
CA TYR A 192 -40.58 55.10 25.64
C TYR A 192 -39.23 55.10 26.40
N ASP A 193 -38.22 55.60 25.66
CA ASP A 193 -37.32 56.75 25.90
C ASP A 193 -36.41 56.88 27.14
N LYS A 194 -35.17 57.27 26.80
CA LYS A 194 -34.20 58.16 27.44
C LYS A 194 -33.32 57.72 28.62
N SER A 195 -32.03 57.87 28.29
CA SER A 195 -31.01 58.63 29.01
C SER A 195 -30.09 57.91 30.01
N THR A 196 -28.79 57.99 29.68
CA THR A 196 -27.65 58.32 30.55
C THR A 196 -27.66 57.79 31.99
N ASN A 197 -26.74 56.88 32.34
CA ASN A 197 -25.46 57.24 32.98
C ASN A 197 -24.67 55.99 33.43
N ARG A 198 -23.39 56.03 33.08
CA ARG A 198 -22.23 55.68 33.91
C ARG A 198 -22.46 55.07 35.31
N SER A 199 -21.91 53.85 35.45
CA SER A 199 -20.77 53.51 36.33
C SER A 199 -21.01 52.62 37.56
N LYS A 200 -20.16 51.59 37.60
CA LYS A 200 -19.51 50.91 38.74
C LYS A 200 -20.23 49.77 39.49
N LYS A 201 -19.75 48.56 39.12
CA LYS A 201 -18.85 47.69 39.91
C LYS A 201 -19.48 46.68 40.87
N GLY A 202 -19.29 45.39 40.55
CA GLY A 202 -19.20 44.33 41.57
C GLY A 202 -19.25 42.89 41.06
N GLN A 203 -18.06 42.31 40.81
CA GLN A 203 -17.66 40.89 40.97
C GLN A 203 -18.48 39.76 40.26
N LYS A 204 -17.80 38.91 39.46
CA LYS A 204 -17.17 37.64 39.91
C LYS A 204 -16.55 36.87 38.72
N THR A 205 -15.25 36.57 38.87
CA THR A 205 -14.43 35.48 38.32
C THR A 205 -14.87 34.79 37.02
N SER A 206 -14.17 35.11 35.93
CA SER A 206 -14.09 34.33 34.70
C SER A 206 -13.05 33.22 34.85
N SER A 207 -13.48 31.95 34.89
CA SER A 207 -12.64 30.82 34.51
C SER A 207 -12.77 30.60 33.01
N SER A 208 -11.65 30.56 32.31
CA SER A 208 -11.58 30.23 30.89
C SER A 208 -10.34 29.39 30.64
N ALA A 209 -10.53 28.44 29.72
CA ALA A 209 -9.52 27.60 29.07
C ALA A 209 -8.87 26.51 29.93
N ASN A 210 -9.37 25.28 29.78
CA ASN A 210 -8.79 24.24 28.91
C ASN A 210 -9.23 22.88 29.43
N ASP A 211 -10.07 22.18 28.69
CA ASP A 211 -9.98 20.72 28.66
C ASP A 211 -10.51 20.21 27.33
N GLY A 212 -9.57 20.07 26.40
CA GLY A 212 -9.78 19.42 25.13
C GLY A 212 -8.60 18.48 24.94
N ARG A 213 -8.81 17.20 25.25
CA ARG A 213 -8.10 15.98 24.77
C ARG A 213 -8.25 14.88 25.82
N THR A 214 -9.11 13.88 25.59
CA THR A 214 -8.87 12.49 26.07
C THR A 214 -9.80 11.42 25.48
N ASP A 215 -10.34 11.58 24.26
CA ASP A 215 -11.19 10.53 23.65
C ASP A 215 -10.60 9.86 22.39
N GLU A 216 -9.51 10.39 21.81
CA GLU A 216 -8.84 9.72 20.68
C GLU A 216 -7.81 8.67 21.14
N ASP A 217 -7.11 8.94 22.24
CA ASP A 217 -6.12 8.00 22.81
C ASP A 217 -6.77 6.68 23.26
N ASN A 218 -8.04 6.73 23.70
CA ASN A 218 -8.82 5.56 24.12
C ASN A 218 -9.33 4.71 22.93
N PHE A 219 -9.35 5.26 21.71
CA PHE A 219 -9.74 4.51 20.51
C PHE A 219 -8.54 3.76 19.91
N GLU A 220 -7.34 4.33 20.05
CA GLU A 220 -6.08 3.76 19.56
C GLU A 220 -5.64 2.57 20.44
N GLU A 221 -5.76 2.68 21.77
CA GLU A 221 -5.55 1.58 22.72
C GLU A 221 -6.53 0.40 22.49
N PHE A 222 -7.75 0.67 22.03
CA PHE A 222 -8.74 -0.36 21.70
C PHE A 222 -8.44 -1.08 20.37
N LEU A 223 -7.84 -0.40 19.39
CA LEU A 223 -7.44 -1.00 18.12
C LEU A 223 -6.17 -1.84 18.25
N GLU A 224 -5.25 -1.47 19.14
CA GLU A 224 -4.00 -2.19 19.41
C GLU A 224 -4.23 -3.57 20.04
N GLY A 225 -5.34 -3.76 20.76
CA GLY A 225 -5.74 -5.05 21.35
C GLY A 225 -6.50 -6.01 20.41
N MET A 226 -6.80 -5.60 19.17
CA MET A 226 -7.71 -6.33 18.27
C MET A 226 -6.99 -7.14 17.17
N PHE A 227 -5.67 -7.02 17.07
CA PHE A 227 -4.84 -7.78 16.12
C PHE A 227 -3.70 -8.51 16.87
N PRO A 228 -3.77 -9.85 17.02
CA PRO A 228 -2.59 -10.65 17.33
C PRO A 228 -1.66 -10.82 16.11
#